data_AF-A0A813RNB6-F1
#
_entry.id   AF-A0A813RNB6-F1
#
_cell.length_a   1.000
_cell.length_b   1.000
_cell.length_c   1.000
_cell.angle_alpha   90.00
_cell.angle_beta   90.00
_cell.angle_gamma   90.00
#
_symmetry.space_group_name_H-M   'P 1'
#
loop_
_entity.id
_entity.type
_entity.pdbx_description
1 polymer ?
#
loop_
_entity_poly.entity_id
_entity_poly.type
_entity_poly.pdbx_seq_one_letter_code
_entity_poly.pdbx_strand_id
1 'polypeptide(L)'
;MINDNIIPKSSFKAVIVTLIRSHNESIHRAINMLHSIELFYPYNYSVIIFHDSNFTLTMKHYLKSCVYLDLKFELINFTSMIINPTVTIDYVRREKLIDHYIRGYSVVHRPLGYRLMCRFWSYDVFYLKSIQKYDYIMRMDDDSYFTESIKNDFFVEIHNQSLDYGFRAIVWDIKLAGSEIPRILTSYRKQCIIDCFPFISHDAIYTNFFITRISFWHQPVVKNFIQKLVNNDTIIMEGLGDGNIHAAVLALASNTKQSKMFYFSYGHNSHLYRPRNKIFHLDEKHQWLKSFDNTCDKLIIIDPITNQLKKIQMKKRSNYQIDNSSIVKNYSLTKTIVFVIFYMLLLWNNV
;
A
#
# COMPACT_ATOMS: atom_id res chain seq x y z
N MET A 1 -15.06 -34.90 17.21
CA MET A 1 -13.91 -35.13 16.32
C MET A 1 -14.16 -34.29 15.08
N ILE A 2 -13.54 -33.13 14.98
CA ILE A 2 -13.64 -32.29 13.78
C ILE A 2 -12.56 -32.83 12.84
N ASN A 3 -12.98 -33.37 11.69
CA ASN A 3 -12.07 -33.69 10.60
C ASN A 3 -11.54 -32.36 10.05
N ASP A 4 -10.38 -31.94 10.53
CA ASP A 4 -9.61 -30.84 9.95
C ASP A 4 -9.03 -31.32 8.61
N ASN A 5 -9.89 -31.43 7.60
CA ASN A 5 -9.48 -31.55 6.22
C ASN A 5 -8.87 -30.20 5.80
N ILE A 6 -7.60 -29.99 6.14
CA ILE A 6 -6.82 -28.83 5.69
C ILE A 6 -6.78 -28.88 4.16
N ILE A 7 -7.45 -27.94 3.51
CA ILE A 7 -7.44 -27.85 2.05
C ILE A 7 -5.99 -27.51 1.63
N PRO A 8 -5.38 -28.29 0.72
CA PRO A 8 -4.00 -28.07 0.32
C PRO A 8 -3.85 -26.77 -0.47
N LYS A 9 -2.68 -26.12 -0.35
CA LYS A 9 -2.31 -24.90 -1.10
C LYS A 9 -2.57 -24.97 -2.62
N SER A 10 -2.62 -26.16 -3.20
CA SER A 10 -2.94 -26.37 -4.62
C SER A 10 -4.39 -26.04 -5.01
N SER A 11 -5.31 -25.81 -4.05
CA SER A 11 -6.72 -25.55 -4.32
C SER A 11 -7.03 -24.11 -4.77
N PHE A 12 -6.09 -23.17 -4.60
CA PHE A 12 -6.27 -21.77 -4.95
C PHE A 12 -4.99 -21.16 -5.53
N LYS A 13 -5.14 -20.02 -6.22
CA LYS A 13 -4.05 -19.21 -6.76
C LYS A 13 -3.93 -17.93 -5.94
N ALA A 14 -2.73 -17.66 -5.45
CA ALA A 14 -2.45 -16.46 -4.66
C ALA A 14 -1.14 -15.79 -5.05
N VAL A 15 -1.04 -14.49 -4.76
CA VAL A 15 0.15 -13.69 -5.07
C VAL A 15 0.33 -12.55 -4.08
N ILE A 16 1.58 -12.21 -3.79
CA ILE A 16 1.91 -11.01 -3.00
C ILE A 16 2.03 -9.85 -3.97
N VAL A 17 1.52 -8.68 -3.60
CA VAL A 17 1.55 -7.49 -4.45
C VAL A 17 2.15 -6.30 -3.71
N THR A 18 2.89 -5.47 -4.44
CA THR A 18 3.44 -4.22 -3.93
C THR A 18 3.46 -3.16 -5.02
N LEU A 19 3.39 -1.89 -4.64
CA LEU A 19 3.52 -0.74 -5.54
C LEU A 19 4.75 0.05 -5.12
N ILE A 20 5.70 0.22 -6.04
CA ILE A 20 6.96 0.91 -5.77
C ILE A 20 7.13 2.12 -6.67
N ARG A 21 7.88 3.11 -6.17
CA ARG A 21 8.31 4.28 -6.97
C ARG A 21 9.68 4.04 -7.59
N SER A 22 9.92 4.73 -8.69
CA SER A 22 11.16 4.66 -9.47
C SER A 22 12.28 5.54 -8.91
N HIS A 23 12.58 5.40 -7.61
CA HIS A 23 13.67 6.11 -6.95
C HIS A 23 14.41 5.20 -5.96
N ASN A 24 15.70 5.46 -5.73
CA ASN A 24 16.58 4.56 -4.97
C ASN A 24 16.03 4.17 -3.59
N GLU A 25 15.49 5.11 -2.82
CA GLU A 25 14.94 4.83 -1.49
C GLU A 25 13.84 3.76 -1.51
N SER A 26 12.86 3.87 -2.41
CA SER A 26 11.80 2.85 -2.61
C SER A 26 12.39 1.49 -2.99
N ILE A 27 13.45 1.45 -3.79
CA ILE A 27 14.10 0.19 -4.16
C ILE A 27 14.74 -0.46 -2.94
N HIS A 28 15.47 0.30 -2.11
CA HIS A 28 16.08 -0.25 -0.90
C HIS A 28 15.04 -0.68 0.13
N ARG A 29 13.95 0.08 0.29
CA ARG A 29 12.80 -0.35 1.13
C ARG A 29 12.20 -1.64 0.60
N ALA A 30 11.93 -1.72 -0.70
CA ALA A 30 11.38 -2.92 -1.33
C ALA A 30 12.30 -4.13 -1.15
N ILE A 31 13.63 -3.97 -1.27
CA ILE A 31 14.58 -5.05 -0.98
C ILE A 31 14.46 -5.52 0.48
N ASN A 32 14.38 -4.57 1.42
CA ASN A 32 14.20 -4.89 2.84
C ASN A 32 12.88 -5.65 3.09
N MET A 33 11.79 -5.17 2.50
CA MET A 33 10.48 -5.84 2.53
C MET A 33 10.56 -7.26 1.97
N LEU A 34 11.16 -7.44 0.79
CA LEU A 34 11.31 -8.73 0.12
C LEU A 34 12.18 -9.71 0.93
N HIS A 35 13.31 -9.26 1.50
CA HIS A 35 14.10 -10.08 2.43
C HIS A 35 13.31 -10.49 3.66
N SER A 36 12.45 -9.61 4.18
CA SER A 36 11.59 -9.96 5.32
C SER A 36 10.59 -11.05 4.93
N ILE A 37 10.06 -11.05 3.71
CA ILE A 37 9.20 -12.13 3.20
C ILE A 37 10.01 -13.44 3.11
N GLU A 38 11.21 -13.42 2.53
CA GLU A 38 12.04 -14.64 2.41
C GLU A 38 12.37 -15.28 3.75
N LEU A 39 12.71 -14.45 4.74
CA LEU A 39 13.14 -14.94 6.04
C LEU A 39 11.97 -15.36 6.92
N PHE A 40 10.84 -14.64 6.84
CA PHE A 40 9.77 -14.75 7.82
C PHE A 40 8.44 -15.28 7.26
N TYR A 41 8.27 -15.41 5.94
CA TYR A 41 7.06 -15.95 5.31
C TYR A 41 7.40 -17.15 4.41
N PRO A 42 7.73 -18.33 4.99
CA PRO A 42 8.36 -19.46 4.29
C PRO A 42 7.39 -20.29 3.43
N TYR A 43 6.47 -19.62 2.72
CA TYR A 43 5.43 -20.27 1.93
C TYR A 43 5.61 -20.11 0.42
N ASN A 44 6.64 -19.42 -0.07
CA ASN A 44 7.01 -19.36 -1.49
C ASN A 44 5.84 -18.94 -2.42
N TYR A 45 5.39 -17.69 -2.31
CA TYR A 45 4.48 -17.07 -3.28
C TYR A 45 5.26 -16.11 -4.19
N SER A 46 4.84 -16.00 -5.46
CA SER A 46 5.36 -14.95 -6.34
C SER A 46 5.02 -13.57 -5.80
N VAL A 47 5.81 -12.57 -6.18
CA VAL A 47 5.54 -11.15 -5.90
C VAL A 47 5.33 -10.41 -7.22
N ILE A 48 4.21 -9.70 -7.36
CA ILE A 48 4.00 -8.74 -8.43
C ILE A 48 4.34 -7.35 -7.91
N ILE A 49 5.27 -6.70 -8.61
CA ILE A 49 5.72 -5.34 -8.35
C ILE A 49 5.10 -4.43 -9.40
N PHE A 50 4.15 -3.62 -8.97
CA PHE A 50 3.59 -2.54 -9.76
C PHE A 50 4.54 -1.35 -9.76
N HIS A 51 4.69 -0.70 -10.91
CA HIS A 51 5.60 0.43 -11.07
C HIS A 51 5.13 1.40 -12.16
N ASP A 52 5.66 2.62 -12.16
CA ASP A 52 5.40 3.61 -13.23
C ASP A 52 6.38 3.45 -14.42
N SER A 53 6.24 4.29 -15.44
CA SER A 53 7.06 4.25 -16.66
C SER A 53 8.54 4.59 -16.43
N ASN A 54 8.89 5.19 -15.30
CA ASN A 54 10.26 5.55 -14.98
C ASN A 54 11.06 4.36 -14.41
N PHE A 55 10.41 3.22 -14.14
CA PHE A 55 11.07 2.06 -13.56
C PHE A 55 11.86 1.29 -14.62
N THR A 56 13.18 1.48 -14.59
CA THR A 56 14.08 0.99 -15.65
C THR A 56 14.33 -0.52 -15.58
N LEU A 57 14.82 -1.08 -16.68
CA LEU A 57 15.25 -2.49 -16.73
C LEU A 57 16.36 -2.78 -15.71
N THR A 58 17.30 -1.87 -15.51
CA THR A 58 18.38 -1.98 -14.50
C THR A 58 17.82 -2.10 -13.09
N MET A 59 16.80 -1.31 -12.73
CA MET A 59 16.15 -1.41 -11.42
C MET A 59 15.46 -2.78 -11.22
N LYS A 60 14.81 -3.32 -12.26
CA LYS A 60 14.20 -4.66 -12.23
C LYS A 60 15.26 -5.75 -12.03
N HIS A 61 16.38 -5.66 -12.76
CA HIS A 61 17.49 -6.60 -12.62
C HIS A 61 18.13 -6.53 -11.24
N TYR A 62 18.31 -5.33 -10.70
CA TYR A 62 18.84 -5.13 -9.36
C TYR A 62 17.96 -5.78 -8.30
N LEU A 63 16.64 -5.54 -8.31
CA LEU A 63 15.71 -6.22 -7.40
C LEU A 63 15.79 -7.75 -7.51
N LYS A 64 15.77 -8.29 -8.73
CA LYS A 64 15.91 -9.74 -8.97
C LYS A 64 17.25 -10.30 -8.49
N SER A 65 18.32 -9.51 -8.54
CA SER A 65 19.63 -9.94 -8.07
C SER A 65 19.72 -10.01 -6.54
N CYS A 66 18.94 -9.19 -5.83
CA CYS A 66 19.00 -9.16 -4.37
C CYS A 66 18.26 -10.33 -3.71
N VAL A 67 17.19 -10.84 -4.33
CA VAL A 67 16.30 -11.83 -3.71
C VAL A 67 16.13 -13.09 -4.56
N TYR A 68 15.77 -14.19 -3.92
CA TYR A 68 15.39 -15.48 -4.50
C TYR A 68 13.89 -15.59 -4.86
N LEU A 69 13.04 -14.68 -4.36
CA LEU A 69 11.61 -14.63 -4.70
C LEU A 69 11.35 -14.53 -6.21
N ASP A 70 10.26 -15.16 -6.67
CA ASP A 70 9.76 -15.03 -8.05
C ASP A 70 9.11 -13.64 -8.25
N LEU A 71 9.91 -12.69 -8.76
CA LEU A 71 9.47 -11.32 -9.00
C LEU A 71 8.92 -11.14 -10.43
N LYS A 72 7.69 -10.64 -10.50
CA LYS A 72 6.99 -10.18 -11.71
C LYS A 72 6.83 -8.67 -11.66
N PHE A 73 6.91 -8.01 -12.80
CA PHE A 73 6.85 -6.55 -12.89
C PHE A 73 5.72 -6.14 -13.82
N GLU A 74 4.92 -5.17 -13.38
CA GLU A 74 3.80 -4.66 -14.16
C GLU A 74 3.77 -3.13 -14.17
N LEU A 75 3.73 -2.58 -15.38
CA LEU A 75 3.65 -1.15 -15.62
C LEU A 75 2.22 -0.67 -15.40
N ILE A 76 2.06 0.34 -14.55
CA ILE A 76 0.79 1.01 -14.29
C ILE A 76 0.84 2.42 -14.87
N ASN A 77 -0.14 2.73 -15.74
CA ASN A 77 -0.36 4.10 -16.20
C ASN A 77 -1.32 4.81 -15.25
N PHE A 78 -0.77 5.54 -14.27
CA PHE A 78 -1.60 6.28 -13.31
C PHE A 78 -2.36 7.44 -13.95
N THR A 79 -1.81 8.08 -14.99
CA THR A 79 -2.48 9.21 -15.63
C THR A 79 -3.75 8.80 -16.37
N SER A 80 -3.78 7.60 -16.96
CA SER A 80 -4.98 7.07 -17.61
C SER A 80 -6.08 6.67 -16.65
N MET A 81 -5.82 6.69 -15.34
CA MET A 81 -6.87 6.50 -14.35
C MET A 81 -7.78 7.73 -14.34
N ILE A 82 -7.25 8.95 -14.39
CA ILE A 82 -8.04 10.18 -14.23
C ILE A 82 -9.10 10.28 -15.34
N ILE A 83 -10.37 10.30 -14.96
CA ILE A 83 -11.50 10.34 -15.90
C ILE A 83 -11.59 11.72 -16.58
N ASN A 84 -11.43 12.78 -15.78
CA ASN A 84 -11.47 14.17 -16.25
C ASN A 84 -10.15 14.91 -15.94
N PRO A 85 -9.05 14.64 -16.68
CA PRO A 85 -7.71 15.14 -16.35
C PRO A 85 -7.63 16.64 -16.08
N THR A 86 -8.21 17.47 -16.97
CA THR A 86 -8.18 18.94 -16.83
C THR A 86 -8.83 19.39 -15.54
N VAL A 87 -10.08 18.98 -15.30
CA VAL A 87 -10.87 19.39 -14.13
C VAL A 87 -10.24 18.88 -12.84
N THR A 88 -9.87 17.60 -12.81
CA THR A 88 -9.36 16.93 -11.61
C THR A 88 -7.98 17.45 -11.23
N ILE A 89 -7.07 17.64 -12.19
CA ILE A 89 -5.72 18.18 -11.91
C ILE A 89 -5.80 19.63 -11.44
N ASP A 90 -6.64 20.46 -12.08
CA ASP A 90 -6.80 21.86 -11.67
C ASP A 90 -7.47 21.98 -10.30
N TYR A 91 -8.41 21.09 -9.96
CA TYR A 91 -8.98 21.01 -8.62
C TYR A 91 -7.89 20.74 -7.57
N VAL A 92 -7.12 19.65 -7.74
CA VAL A 92 -6.07 19.25 -6.79
C VAL A 92 -4.99 20.34 -6.66
N ARG A 93 -4.64 21.01 -7.77
CA ARG A 93 -3.70 22.14 -7.75
C ARG A 93 -4.23 23.32 -6.95
N ARG A 94 -5.50 23.68 -7.10
CA ARG A 94 -6.13 24.79 -6.35
C ARG A 94 -6.28 24.48 -4.87
N GLU A 95 -6.67 23.25 -4.53
CA GLU A 95 -6.75 22.79 -3.14
C GLU A 95 -5.40 22.96 -2.41
N LYS A 96 -4.29 22.62 -3.07
CA LYS A 96 -2.93 22.83 -2.53
C LYS A 96 -2.66 24.28 -2.13
N LEU A 97 -3.22 25.24 -2.87
CA LEU A 97 -3.03 26.67 -2.61
C LEU A 97 -3.89 27.18 -1.44
N ILE A 98 -5.02 26.51 -1.18
CA ILE A 98 -5.99 26.89 -0.15
C ILE A 98 -5.53 26.44 1.26
N ASP A 99 -4.67 25.44 1.34
CA ASP A 99 -4.21 24.79 2.58
C ASP A 99 -3.43 25.69 3.54
N HIS A 100 -3.17 26.95 3.20
CA HIS A 100 -2.31 27.81 4.01
C HIS A 100 -2.98 28.42 5.25
N TYR A 101 -4.31 28.58 5.31
CA TYR A 101 -4.99 29.06 6.53
C TYR A 101 -6.52 28.99 6.45
N ILE A 102 -7.13 27.80 6.45
CA ILE A 102 -8.59 27.70 6.52
C ILE A 102 -9.04 26.85 7.73
N ARG A 103 -9.81 27.49 8.62
CA ARG A 103 -10.67 26.90 9.68
C ARG A 103 -10.01 26.32 10.93
N GLY A 104 -8.75 26.62 11.26
CA GLY A 104 -8.17 26.20 12.56
C GLY A 104 -8.03 24.68 12.73
N TYR A 105 -8.15 23.92 11.65
CA TYR A 105 -7.88 22.48 11.58
C TYR A 105 -6.80 22.26 10.52
N SER A 106 -5.80 21.45 10.83
CA SER A 106 -4.86 20.96 9.83
C SER A 106 -5.59 20.03 8.86
N VAL A 107 -6.08 20.56 7.75
CA VAL A 107 -6.33 19.74 6.56
C VAL A 107 -4.94 19.39 6.05
N VAL A 108 -4.62 18.11 5.91
CA VAL A 108 -3.34 17.71 5.35
C VAL A 108 -3.55 17.56 3.86
N HIS A 109 -3.09 18.53 3.06
CA HIS A 109 -3.13 18.38 1.60
C HIS A 109 -2.42 17.10 1.17
N ARG A 110 -3.16 16.20 0.51
CA ARG A 110 -2.62 14.95 -0.06
C ARG A 110 -2.14 15.24 -1.49
N PRO A 111 -0.90 14.90 -1.87
CA PRO A 111 -0.41 15.17 -3.23
C PRO A 111 -1.10 14.26 -4.26
N LEU A 112 -1.14 14.68 -5.53
CA LEU A 112 -1.76 13.91 -6.63
C LEU A 112 -1.27 12.45 -6.69
N GLY A 113 0.03 12.21 -6.52
CA GLY A 113 0.58 10.85 -6.52
C GLY A 113 0.03 9.96 -5.40
N TYR A 114 -0.22 10.53 -4.21
CA TYR A 114 -0.87 9.80 -3.10
C TYR A 114 -2.33 9.48 -3.46
N ARG A 115 -3.05 10.46 -4.01
CA ARG A 115 -4.46 10.31 -4.42
C ARG A 115 -4.64 9.23 -5.49
N LEU A 116 -3.73 9.19 -6.47
CA LEU A 116 -3.69 8.16 -7.52
C LEU A 116 -3.36 6.77 -6.95
N MET A 117 -2.44 6.70 -5.99
CA MET A 117 -2.14 5.45 -5.26
C MET A 117 -3.37 4.94 -4.50
N CYS A 118 -4.09 5.82 -3.80
CA CYS A 118 -5.31 5.42 -3.08
C CYS A 118 -6.40 4.92 -4.05
N ARG A 119 -6.58 5.59 -5.20
CA ARG A 119 -7.49 5.10 -6.24
C ARG A 119 -7.09 3.71 -6.74
N PHE A 120 -5.80 3.52 -7.06
CA PHE A 120 -5.27 2.26 -7.55
C PHE A 120 -5.56 1.11 -6.57
N TRP A 121 -5.27 1.31 -5.29
CA TRP A 121 -5.49 0.30 -4.26
C TRP A 121 -6.96 0.11 -3.87
N SER A 122 -7.82 1.10 -4.11
CA SER A 122 -9.26 0.99 -3.85
C SER A 122 -10.01 0.30 -4.99
N TYR A 123 -9.51 0.38 -6.22
CA TYR A 123 -10.24 -0.08 -7.39
C TYR A 123 -9.35 -0.77 -8.42
N ASP A 124 -8.45 -0.03 -9.08
CA ASP A 124 -7.85 -0.46 -10.34
C ASP A 124 -7.10 -1.80 -10.24
N VAL A 125 -6.38 -2.04 -9.13
CA VAL A 125 -5.61 -3.28 -8.90
C VAL A 125 -6.46 -4.54 -9.04
N PHE A 126 -7.72 -4.49 -8.61
CA PHE A 126 -8.61 -5.65 -8.60
C PHE A 126 -9.14 -6.01 -9.97
N TYR A 127 -8.98 -5.13 -10.97
CA TYR A 127 -9.46 -5.33 -12.34
C TYR A 127 -8.32 -5.55 -13.36
N LEU A 128 -7.07 -5.56 -12.91
CA LEU A 128 -5.93 -5.86 -13.77
C LEU A 128 -5.97 -7.31 -14.26
N LYS A 129 -5.74 -7.52 -15.57
CA LYS A 129 -5.70 -8.86 -16.18
C LYS A 129 -4.68 -9.79 -15.51
N SER A 130 -3.56 -9.23 -15.05
CA SER A 130 -2.52 -9.93 -14.31
C SER A 130 -2.97 -10.42 -12.93
N ILE A 131 -3.94 -9.75 -12.31
CA ILE A 131 -4.50 -10.05 -10.98
C ILE A 131 -5.72 -10.97 -11.09
N GLN A 132 -6.56 -10.79 -12.11
CA GLN A 132 -7.78 -11.58 -12.35
C GLN A 132 -7.59 -13.10 -12.44
N LYS A 133 -6.36 -13.56 -12.68
CA LYS A 133 -6.01 -15.00 -12.70
C LYS A 133 -5.77 -15.62 -11.31
N TYR A 134 -5.78 -14.81 -10.25
CA TYR A 134 -5.58 -15.22 -8.87
C TYR A 134 -6.89 -15.14 -8.08
N ASP A 135 -7.06 -16.04 -7.13
CA ASP A 135 -8.17 -16.04 -6.20
C ASP A 135 -7.93 -15.03 -5.06
N TYR A 136 -6.66 -14.86 -4.65
CA TYR A 136 -6.28 -14.00 -3.54
C TYR A 136 -5.04 -13.15 -3.83
N ILE A 137 -5.00 -11.96 -3.22
CA ILE A 137 -3.80 -11.13 -3.16
C ILE A 137 -3.46 -10.76 -1.73
N MET A 138 -2.18 -10.59 -1.43
CA MET A 138 -1.69 -9.99 -0.18
C MET A 138 -0.86 -8.75 -0.51
N ARG A 139 -1.32 -7.57 -0.10
CA ARG A 139 -0.57 -6.31 -0.25
C ARG A 139 0.49 -6.19 0.83
N MET A 140 1.67 -5.76 0.42
CA MET A 140 2.71 -5.18 1.27
C MET A 140 3.24 -3.90 0.62
N ASP A 141 3.27 -2.79 1.35
CA ASP A 141 3.91 -1.56 0.87
C ASP A 141 5.43 -1.72 0.82
N ASP A 142 6.11 -0.82 0.10
CA ASP A 142 7.55 -0.95 -0.13
C ASP A 142 8.37 -0.87 1.17
N ASP A 143 7.84 -0.24 2.20
CA ASP A 143 8.43 -0.08 3.53
C ASP A 143 7.77 -0.96 4.61
N SER A 144 6.92 -1.90 4.20
CA SER A 144 6.36 -2.95 5.05
C SER A 144 7.36 -4.07 5.31
N TYR A 145 7.40 -4.63 6.52
CA TYR A 145 8.24 -5.79 6.80
C TYR A 145 7.73 -6.64 7.95
N PHE A 146 7.95 -7.95 7.86
CA PHE A 146 7.79 -8.84 9.00
C PHE A 146 9.00 -8.74 9.93
N THR A 147 8.78 -8.92 11.23
CA THR A 147 9.87 -8.88 12.23
C THR A 147 10.07 -10.21 12.97
N GLU A 148 9.21 -11.19 12.69
CA GLU A 148 9.28 -12.55 13.23
C GLU A 148 8.70 -13.55 12.22
N SER A 149 9.06 -14.83 12.37
CA SER A 149 8.53 -15.89 11.50
C SER A 149 7.02 -16.03 11.65
N ILE A 150 6.31 -15.94 10.54
CA ILE A 150 4.89 -16.21 10.43
C ILE A 150 4.66 -17.72 10.42
N LYS A 151 3.82 -18.21 11.34
CA LYS A 151 3.60 -19.65 11.57
C LYS A 151 2.53 -20.28 10.68
N ASN A 152 1.54 -19.49 10.26
CA ASN A 152 0.44 -19.93 9.42
C ASN A 152 0.49 -19.22 8.07
N ASP A 153 0.21 -19.94 6.99
CA ASP A 153 0.04 -19.32 5.67
C ASP A 153 -1.27 -18.54 5.66
N PHE A 154 -1.20 -17.22 5.54
CA PHE A 154 -2.36 -16.34 5.53
C PHE A 154 -3.34 -16.69 4.42
N PHE A 155 -2.87 -17.12 3.26
CA PHE A 155 -3.75 -17.50 2.14
C PHE A 155 -4.52 -18.78 2.45
N VAL A 156 -3.85 -19.79 2.99
CA VAL A 156 -4.51 -21.03 3.44
C VAL A 156 -5.51 -20.72 4.54
N GLU A 157 -5.15 -19.83 5.48
CA GLU A 157 -6.02 -19.47 6.59
C GLU A 157 -7.31 -18.78 6.12
N ILE A 158 -7.23 -17.77 5.26
CA ILE A 158 -8.44 -17.10 4.73
C ILE A 158 -9.24 -18.02 3.81
N HIS A 159 -8.58 -18.93 3.08
CA HIS A 159 -9.27 -19.87 2.21
C HIS A 159 -10.09 -20.88 3.02
N ASN A 160 -9.47 -21.54 4.01
CA ASN A 160 -10.10 -22.56 4.84
C ASN A 160 -11.23 -21.98 5.70
N GLN A 161 -11.07 -20.74 6.19
CA GLN A 161 -12.12 -20.06 6.97
C GLN A 161 -13.18 -19.39 6.09
N SER A 162 -13.09 -19.52 4.76
CA SER A 162 -14.00 -18.86 3.80
C SER A 162 -14.11 -17.35 4.03
N LEU A 163 -12.97 -16.70 4.31
CA LEU A 163 -12.89 -15.26 4.49
C LEU A 163 -12.70 -14.57 3.13
N ASP A 164 -13.17 -13.34 3.06
CA ASP A 164 -13.03 -12.42 1.93
C ASP A 164 -11.91 -11.40 2.14
N TYR A 165 -11.61 -11.07 3.39
CA TYR A 165 -10.65 -10.02 3.71
C TYR A 165 -9.97 -10.24 5.06
N GLY A 166 -8.69 -9.90 5.14
CA GLY A 166 -8.00 -9.82 6.41
C GLY A 166 -6.95 -8.72 6.43
N PHE A 167 -6.71 -8.18 7.61
CA PHE A 167 -5.88 -6.99 7.80
C PHE A 167 -5.16 -7.02 9.13
N ARG A 168 -4.17 -6.14 9.27
CA ARG A 168 -3.36 -6.09 10.49
C ARG A 168 -3.88 -5.11 11.53
N ALA A 169 -4.39 -3.95 11.12
CA ALA A 169 -4.79 -2.89 12.04
C ALA A 169 -5.94 -2.03 11.51
N ILE A 170 -6.67 -1.43 12.44
CA ILE A 170 -7.58 -0.30 12.20
C ILE A 170 -6.89 0.93 12.79
N VAL A 171 -6.88 2.03 12.06
CA VAL A 171 -6.31 3.30 12.50
C VAL A 171 -7.33 4.41 12.25
N TRP A 172 -7.19 5.49 13.02
CA TRP A 172 -7.91 6.72 12.72
C TRP A 172 -7.20 7.44 11.56
N ASP A 173 -7.94 7.83 10.53
CA ASP A 173 -7.44 8.71 9.47
C ASP A 173 -8.11 10.09 9.57
N ILE A 174 -7.72 11.03 8.71
CA ILE A 174 -8.25 12.40 8.68
C ILE A 174 -9.78 12.42 8.65
N LYS A 175 -10.37 13.50 9.19
CA LYS A 175 -11.83 13.72 9.12
C LYS A 175 -12.27 13.81 7.65
N LEU A 176 -13.03 12.82 7.21
CA LEU A 176 -13.59 12.74 5.85
C LEU A 176 -14.85 13.60 5.68
N ALA A 177 -14.80 14.86 6.10
CA ALA A 177 -15.95 15.77 6.03
C ALA A 177 -16.41 15.92 4.56
N GLY A 178 -17.69 15.61 4.30
CA GLY A 178 -18.30 15.73 2.97
C GLY A 178 -18.44 14.43 2.18
N SER A 179 -17.72 13.37 2.54
CA SER A 179 -17.85 12.06 1.88
C SER A 179 -19.01 11.22 2.45
N GLU A 180 -19.45 10.19 1.71
CA GLU A 180 -20.47 9.25 2.16
C GLU A 180 -19.95 8.24 3.20
N ILE A 181 -18.62 8.08 3.31
CA ILE A 181 -17.97 7.06 4.16
C ILE A 181 -18.37 7.17 5.64
N PRO A 182 -18.31 8.35 6.31
CA PRO A 182 -18.76 8.48 7.69
C PRO A 182 -20.20 8.01 7.92
N ARG A 183 -21.09 8.26 6.96
CA ARG A 183 -22.50 7.84 7.02
C ARG A 183 -22.64 6.32 6.94
N ILE A 184 -21.88 5.69 6.04
CA ILE A 184 -21.82 4.23 5.88
C ILE A 184 -21.34 3.58 7.19
N LEU A 185 -20.20 4.03 7.72
CA LEU A 185 -19.61 3.46 8.94
C LEU A 185 -20.53 3.64 10.15
N THR A 186 -21.17 4.81 10.28
CA THR A 186 -22.14 5.07 11.35
C THR A 186 -23.37 4.17 11.23
N SER A 187 -23.89 3.97 10.02
CA SER A 187 -25.06 3.12 9.78
C SER A 187 -24.76 1.66 10.07
N TYR A 188 -23.62 1.15 9.60
CA TYR A 188 -23.12 -0.19 9.91
C TYR A 188 -22.99 -0.42 11.42
N ARG A 189 -22.40 0.53 12.16
CA ARG A 189 -22.27 0.43 13.63
C ARG A 189 -23.63 0.35 14.34
N LYS A 190 -24.65 1.05 13.83
CA LYS A 190 -26.01 1.00 14.39
C LYS A 190 -26.75 -0.30 14.08
N GLN A 191 -26.49 -0.89 12.91
CA GLN A 191 -27.17 -2.12 12.46
C GLN A 191 -26.49 -3.39 13.00
N CYS A 192 -25.21 -3.29 13.38
CA CYS A 192 -24.51 -4.42 13.93
C CYS A 192 -25.01 -4.81 15.33
N ILE A 193 -25.26 -6.11 15.50
CA ILE A 193 -25.73 -6.68 16.78
C ILE A 193 -24.60 -7.47 17.48
N ILE A 194 -23.84 -8.31 16.76
CA ILE A 194 -22.80 -9.22 17.31
C ILE A 194 -21.61 -9.33 16.33
N ASP A 195 -20.37 -9.40 16.85
CA ASP A 195 -19.13 -9.69 16.10
C ASP A 195 -18.82 -8.75 14.91
N CYS A 196 -18.88 -7.44 15.14
CA CYS A 196 -18.45 -6.45 14.16
C CYS A 196 -17.12 -5.82 14.52
N PHE A 197 -16.40 -5.40 13.48
CA PHE A 197 -15.29 -4.48 13.68
C PHE A 197 -15.78 -3.17 14.30
N PRO A 198 -15.00 -2.60 15.24
CA PRO A 198 -15.41 -1.44 16.03
C PRO A 198 -15.31 -0.13 15.25
N PHE A 199 -15.66 -0.12 13.95
CA PHE A 199 -15.55 1.05 13.10
C PHE A 199 -16.27 2.25 13.74
N ILE A 200 -15.53 3.36 13.86
CA ILE A 200 -16.08 4.71 14.05
C ILE A 200 -16.03 5.48 12.73
N SER A 201 -16.66 6.66 12.69
CA SER A 201 -16.92 7.44 11.46
C SER A 201 -15.68 7.81 10.63
N HIS A 202 -14.48 7.70 11.18
CA HIS A 202 -13.21 8.10 10.55
C HIS A 202 -12.16 6.98 10.57
N ASP A 203 -12.57 5.76 10.92
CA ASP A 203 -11.65 4.63 10.87
C ASP A 203 -11.25 4.29 9.44
N ALA A 204 -10.02 3.85 9.32
CA ALA A 204 -9.43 3.28 8.13
C ALA A 204 -8.86 1.91 8.48
N ILE A 205 -8.97 0.97 7.54
CA ILE A 205 -8.08 -0.20 7.55
C ILE A 205 -6.67 0.29 7.27
N TYR A 206 -5.68 -0.19 8.03
CA TYR A 206 -4.27 0.13 7.77
C TYR A 206 -3.76 -0.72 6.59
N THR A 207 -4.09 -0.28 5.38
CA THR A 207 -4.02 -1.05 4.13
C THR A 207 -2.62 -1.30 3.58
N ASN A 208 -1.56 -0.77 4.19
CA ASN A 208 -0.19 -1.19 3.87
C ASN A 208 0.03 -2.71 4.07
N PHE A 209 -0.82 -3.36 4.89
CA PHE A 209 -1.02 -4.79 4.86
C PHE A 209 -2.51 -5.14 4.75
N PHE A 210 -2.87 -5.88 3.73
CA PHE A 210 -4.12 -6.64 3.69
C PHE A 210 -3.97 -7.89 2.85
N ILE A 211 -4.86 -8.84 3.07
CA ILE A 211 -5.06 -10.02 2.23
C ILE A 211 -6.53 -10.11 1.87
N THR A 212 -6.86 -10.41 0.62
CA THR A 212 -8.26 -10.40 0.17
C THR A 212 -8.51 -11.36 -0.98
N ARG A 213 -9.75 -11.86 -1.03
CA ARG A 213 -10.30 -12.60 -2.17
C ARG A 213 -10.63 -11.65 -3.30
N ILE A 214 -10.19 -11.92 -4.52
CA ILE A 214 -10.45 -11.04 -5.67
C ILE A 214 -11.94 -10.94 -6.00
N SER A 215 -12.70 -12.04 -5.88
CA SER A 215 -14.14 -12.01 -6.17
C SER A 215 -14.96 -11.15 -5.20
N PHE A 216 -14.45 -10.86 -3.99
CA PHE A 216 -15.07 -9.92 -3.06
C PHE A 216 -15.26 -8.54 -3.68
N TRP A 217 -14.25 -8.05 -4.40
CA TRP A 217 -14.26 -6.74 -5.08
C TRP A 217 -15.19 -6.68 -6.29
N HIS A 218 -15.66 -7.84 -6.75
CA HIS A 218 -16.61 -7.97 -7.86
C HIS A 218 -18.05 -8.14 -7.40
N GLN A 219 -18.29 -8.27 -6.09
CA GLN A 219 -19.64 -8.30 -5.55
C GLN A 219 -20.38 -7.02 -5.93
N PRO A 220 -21.65 -7.10 -6.40
CA PRO A 220 -22.36 -5.93 -6.91
C PRO A 220 -22.39 -4.75 -5.94
N VAL A 221 -22.59 -4.99 -4.64
CA VAL A 221 -22.61 -3.92 -3.63
C VAL A 221 -21.27 -3.20 -3.51
N VAL A 222 -20.15 -3.94 -3.53
CA VAL A 222 -18.79 -3.40 -3.44
C VAL A 222 -18.45 -2.64 -4.72
N LYS A 223 -18.61 -3.30 -5.87
CA LYS A 223 -18.30 -2.74 -7.18
C LYS A 223 -19.10 -1.46 -7.44
N ASN A 224 -20.41 -1.47 -7.20
CA ASN A 224 -21.26 -0.30 -7.44
C ASN A 224 -20.89 0.89 -6.55
N PHE A 225 -20.52 0.65 -5.29
CA PHE A 225 -20.07 1.71 -4.40
C PHE A 225 -18.79 2.37 -4.91
N ILE A 226 -17.75 1.58 -5.18
CA ILE A 226 -16.45 2.12 -5.59
C ILE A 226 -16.53 2.77 -6.97
N GLN A 227 -17.30 2.19 -7.91
CA GLN A 227 -17.49 2.77 -9.24
C GLN A 227 -18.14 4.15 -9.21
N LYS A 228 -19.06 4.43 -8.28
CA LYS A 228 -19.61 5.79 -8.11
C LYS A 228 -18.53 6.80 -7.76
N LEU A 229 -17.56 6.41 -6.93
CA LEU A 229 -16.43 7.27 -6.55
C LEU A 229 -15.42 7.42 -7.70
N VAL A 230 -15.16 6.34 -8.44
CA VAL A 230 -14.20 6.32 -9.55
C VAL A 230 -14.71 7.12 -10.76
N ASN A 231 -15.98 6.93 -11.14
CA ASN A 231 -16.55 7.56 -12.34
C ASN A 231 -16.58 9.09 -12.27
N ASN A 232 -16.54 9.65 -11.06
CA ASN A 232 -16.53 11.09 -10.84
C ASN A 232 -15.17 11.62 -10.35
N ASP A 233 -14.11 10.82 -10.41
CA ASP A 233 -12.80 11.14 -9.83
C ASP A 233 -12.85 11.54 -8.33
N THR A 234 -13.90 11.18 -7.59
CA THR A 234 -14.14 11.57 -6.19
C THR A 234 -12.99 11.16 -5.28
N ILE A 235 -12.44 9.96 -5.45
CA ILE A 235 -11.28 9.48 -4.69
C ILE A 235 -10.10 10.45 -4.86
N ILE A 236 -9.89 10.94 -6.08
CA ILE A 236 -8.79 11.84 -6.41
C ILE A 236 -9.10 13.25 -5.93
N MET A 237 -10.26 13.81 -6.26
CA MET A 237 -10.59 15.20 -5.91
C MET A 237 -10.71 15.40 -4.40
N GLU A 238 -11.37 14.50 -3.68
CA GLU A 238 -11.54 14.62 -2.22
C GLU A 238 -10.36 14.04 -1.43
N GLY A 239 -9.46 13.31 -2.09
CA GLY A 239 -8.26 12.77 -1.47
C GLY A 239 -8.56 11.65 -0.48
N LEU A 240 -9.58 10.86 -0.78
CA LEU A 240 -10.02 9.74 0.04
C LEU A 240 -8.92 8.68 0.12
N GLY A 241 -8.61 8.25 1.34
CA GLY A 241 -7.64 7.18 1.58
C GLY A 241 -8.23 5.84 1.20
N ASP A 242 -7.44 4.95 0.62
CA ASP A 242 -7.83 3.56 0.35
C ASP A 242 -8.22 2.83 1.63
N GLY A 243 -7.55 3.11 2.76
CA GLY A 243 -7.93 2.56 4.06
C GLY A 243 -9.36 2.90 4.49
N ASN A 244 -9.82 4.13 4.24
CA ASN A 244 -11.20 4.54 4.54
C ASN A 244 -12.21 3.89 3.58
N ILE A 245 -11.84 3.80 2.30
CA ILE A 245 -12.68 3.15 1.28
C ILE A 245 -12.83 1.66 1.61
N HIS A 246 -11.75 0.98 1.99
CA HIS A 246 -11.78 -0.43 2.40
C HIS A 246 -12.64 -0.61 3.65
N ALA A 247 -12.57 0.28 4.65
CA ALA A 247 -13.45 0.22 5.81
C ALA A 247 -14.94 0.35 5.41
N ALA A 248 -15.26 1.28 4.50
CA ALA A 248 -16.63 1.45 3.99
C ALA A 248 -17.10 0.22 3.19
N VAL A 249 -16.22 -0.36 2.37
CA VAL A 249 -16.50 -1.57 1.58
C VAL A 249 -16.82 -2.76 2.49
N LEU A 250 -16.02 -2.98 3.55
CA LEU A 250 -16.27 -4.02 4.55
C LEU A 250 -17.59 -3.78 5.31
N ALA A 251 -17.90 -2.52 5.62
CA ALA A 251 -19.15 -2.14 6.27
C ALA A 251 -20.37 -2.32 5.35
N LEU A 252 -20.24 -2.13 4.04
CA LEU A 252 -21.34 -2.29 3.08
C LEU A 252 -21.60 -3.75 2.71
N ALA A 253 -20.55 -4.55 2.56
CA ALA A 253 -20.66 -5.96 2.21
C ALA A 253 -21.05 -6.84 3.41
N SER A 254 -21.42 -6.23 4.54
CA SER A 254 -21.43 -6.87 5.85
C SER A 254 -22.42 -8.04 5.96
N ASN A 255 -21.86 -9.24 5.79
CA ASN A 255 -21.90 -10.27 6.83
C ASN A 255 -20.46 -10.38 7.38
N THR A 256 -20.16 -9.64 8.44
CA THR A 256 -18.79 -9.40 8.99
C THR A 256 -17.99 -10.65 9.31
N LYS A 257 -18.66 -11.80 9.44
CA LYS A 257 -18.06 -13.12 9.66
C LYS A 257 -17.02 -13.52 8.61
N GLN A 258 -17.04 -12.90 7.42
CA GLN A 258 -16.08 -13.21 6.34
C GLN A 258 -14.84 -12.31 6.38
N SER A 259 -14.54 -11.63 7.48
CA SER A 259 -13.36 -10.80 7.59
C SER A 259 -12.65 -10.98 8.92
N LYS A 260 -11.32 -10.81 8.94
CA LYS A 260 -10.50 -11.09 10.14
C LYS A 260 -9.35 -10.11 10.35
N MET A 261 -9.12 -9.78 11.62
CA MET A 261 -7.90 -9.11 12.04
C MET A 261 -6.82 -10.16 12.35
N PHE A 262 -5.65 -10.04 11.71
CA PHE A 262 -4.50 -10.89 11.95
C PHE A 262 -3.57 -10.30 13.02
N TYR A 263 -2.98 -11.19 13.82
CA TYR A 263 -2.19 -10.85 15.00
C TYR A 263 -0.76 -11.39 14.84
N PHE A 264 0.11 -10.60 14.19
CA PHE A 264 1.51 -10.95 13.94
C PHE A 264 2.42 -9.72 14.10
N SER A 265 3.73 -9.91 14.25
CA SER A 265 4.66 -8.79 14.32
C SER A 265 4.95 -8.19 12.94
N TYR A 266 4.75 -6.88 12.83
CA TYR A 266 4.75 -6.17 11.55
C TYR A 266 5.23 -4.73 11.71
N GLY A 267 6.14 -4.30 10.85
CA GLY A 267 6.60 -2.92 10.75
C GLY A 267 6.11 -2.27 9.46
N HIS A 268 5.77 -0.99 9.55
CA HIS A 268 5.53 -0.12 8.40
C HIS A 268 5.84 1.32 8.80
N ASN A 269 6.71 2.00 8.05
CA ASN A 269 7.24 3.31 8.39
C ASN A 269 7.78 3.36 9.85
N SER A 270 7.17 4.19 10.71
CA SER A 270 7.50 4.35 12.13
C SER A 270 6.59 3.55 13.06
N HIS A 271 5.66 2.76 12.51
CA HIS A 271 4.71 1.97 13.28
C HIS A 271 5.19 0.53 13.38
N LEU A 272 5.31 0.05 14.62
CA LEU A 272 5.63 -1.32 14.93
C LEU A 272 4.46 -1.97 15.67
N TYR A 273 3.89 -3.00 15.07
CA TYR A 273 2.80 -3.78 15.62
C TYR A 273 3.35 -5.07 16.22
N ARG A 274 3.08 -5.31 17.51
CA ARG A 274 3.36 -6.60 18.18
C ARG A 274 2.17 -7.55 18.08
N PRO A 275 2.33 -8.88 18.28
CA PRO A 275 1.26 -9.85 18.04
C PRO A 275 -0.01 -9.55 18.82
N ARG A 276 0.08 -8.97 20.02
CA ARG A 276 -1.08 -8.60 20.85
C ARG A 276 -1.66 -7.20 20.55
N ASN A 277 -1.57 -6.71 19.32
CA ASN A 277 -2.05 -5.39 18.88
C ASN A 277 -1.51 -4.16 19.66
N LYS A 278 -0.37 -4.30 20.34
CA LYS A 278 0.30 -3.13 20.91
C LYS A 278 1.07 -2.43 19.80
N ILE A 279 0.65 -1.20 19.50
CA ILE A 279 1.32 -0.30 18.56
C ILE A 279 2.39 0.46 19.34
N PHE A 280 3.60 0.47 18.79
CA PHE A 280 4.68 1.31 19.26
C PHE A 280 5.04 2.32 18.18
N HIS A 281 5.07 3.59 18.57
CA HIS A 281 5.61 4.67 17.76
C HIS A 281 7.09 4.81 18.09
N LEU A 282 7.93 4.75 17.07
CA LEU A 282 9.36 4.94 17.24
C LEU A 282 9.65 6.44 17.27
N ASP A 283 10.15 6.94 18.40
CA ASP A 283 10.48 8.37 18.61
C ASP A 283 11.54 8.87 17.61
N GLU A 284 12.45 7.98 17.19
CA GLU A 284 13.46 8.26 16.19
C GLU A 284 12.93 8.01 14.77
N LYS A 285 12.06 8.94 14.36
CA LYS A 285 11.65 9.18 12.98
C LYS A 285 12.83 8.96 12.00
N HIS A 286 12.74 7.91 11.18
CA HIS A 286 13.54 7.67 9.97
C HIS A 286 14.97 7.13 10.12
N GLN A 287 15.46 6.71 11.30
CA GLN A 287 16.87 6.25 11.35
C GLN A 287 17.13 5.03 10.46
N TRP A 288 16.27 4.02 10.47
CA TRP A 288 16.46 2.85 9.60
C TRP A 288 16.17 3.16 8.12
N LEU A 289 15.16 4.01 7.84
CA LEU A 289 14.88 4.56 6.51
C LEU A 289 16.00 5.46 5.97
N LYS A 290 16.96 5.89 6.80
CA LYS A 290 18.16 6.61 6.37
C LYS A 290 19.40 5.72 6.38
N SER A 291 19.29 4.51 6.93
CA SER A 291 20.37 3.54 7.07
C SER A 291 20.40 2.56 5.90
N PHE A 292 20.02 2.99 4.69
CA PHE A 292 20.07 2.12 3.52
C PHE A 292 21.50 1.75 3.23
N ASP A 293 21.79 0.47 3.38
CA ASP A 293 22.99 -0.13 2.84
C ASP A 293 22.75 -0.35 1.35
N ASN A 294 23.72 0.04 0.52
CA ASN A 294 23.66 -0.21 -0.92
C ASN A 294 23.91 -1.69 -1.25
N THR A 295 24.06 -2.54 -0.24
CA THR A 295 24.27 -3.97 -0.41
C THR A 295 22.96 -4.75 -0.29
N CYS A 296 22.72 -5.64 -1.27
CA CYS A 296 21.60 -6.58 -1.27
C CYS A 296 21.70 -7.69 -0.19
N ASP A 297 22.61 -7.60 0.76
CA ASP A 297 22.97 -8.74 1.62
C ASP A 297 22.57 -8.54 3.08
N LYS A 298 21.72 -7.54 3.36
CA LYS A 298 21.23 -7.26 4.70
C LYS A 298 19.71 -7.07 4.73
N LEU A 299 19.12 -7.57 5.80
CA LEU A 299 17.77 -7.26 6.23
C LEU A 299 17.86 -6.39 7.48
N ILE A 300 17.21 -5.25 7.46
CA ILE A 300 17.14 -4.28 8.54
C ILE A 300 15.72 -4.31 9.10
N ILE A 301 15.59 -4.73 10.36
CA ILE A 301 14.31 -4.74 11.07
C ILE A 301 14.47 -4.09 12.43
N ILE A 302 13.34 -3.73 13.03
CA ILE A 302 13.29 -3.35 14.43
C ILE A 302 12.77 -4.55 15.21
N ASP A 303 13.57 -4.99 16.18
CA ASP A 303 13.22 -6.12 17.02
C ASP A 303 11.97 -5.76 17.85
N PRO A 304 10.88 -6.54 17.76
CA PRO A 304 9.61 -6.19 18.37
C PRO A 304 9.63 -6.30 19.90
N ILE A 305 10.66 -6.90 20.51
CA ILE A 305 10.77 -7.04 21.96
C ILE A 305 11.60 -5.89 22.52
N THR A 306 12.79 -5.70 21.98
CA THR A 306 13.79 -4.73 22.47
C THR A 306 13.61 -3.33 21.89
N ASN A 307 12.84 -3.18 20.82
CA ASN A 307 12.71 -1.95 20.01
C ASN A 307 14.05 -1.44 19.45
N GLN A 308 15.06 -2.32 19.33
CA GLN A 308 16.37 -1.97 18.79
C GLN A 308 16.47 -2.36 17.30
N LEU A 309 17.30 -1.60 16.57
CA LEU A 309 17.64 -1.92 15.19
C LEU A 309 18.45 -3.22 15.12
N LYS A 310 17.99 -4.18 14.32
CA LYS A 310 18.66 -5.44 14.05
C LYS A 310 19.02 -5.53 12.57
N LYS A 311 20.28 -5.84 12.28
CA LYS A 311 20.78 -6.13 10.94
C LYS A 311 21.05 -7.63 10.83
N ILE A 312 20.37 -8.28 9.89
CA ILE A 312 20.48 -9.72 9.64
C ILE A 312 21.20 -9.90 8.31
N GLN A 313 22.27 -10.69 8.31
CA GLN A 313 23.01 -11.01 7.09
C GLN A 313 22.19 -11.99 6.23
N MET A 314 21.91 -11.60 5.00
CA MET A 314 21.26 -12.42 3.99
C MET A 314 22.30 -13.17 3.16
N LYS A 315 21.94 -14.36 2.66
CA LYS A 315 22.80 -15.13 1.75
C LYS A 315 22.84 -14.44 0.39
N LYS A 316 24.02 -14.02 -0.06
CA LYS A 316 24.19 -13.43 -1.40
C LYS A 316 23.77 -14.41 -2.48
N ARG A 317 23.03 -13.91 -3.47
CA ARG A 317 22.81 -14.61 -4.74
C ARG A 317 24.11 -14.52 -5.54
N SER A 318 24.85 -15.61 -5.65
CA SER A 318 26.24 -15.65 -6.14
C SER A 318 26.46 -15.25 -7.61
N ASN A 319 25.41 -14.99 -8.40
CA ASN A 319 25.50 -15.01 -9.87
C ASN A 319 25.05 -13.72 -10.59
N TYR A 320 24.90 -12.59 -9.90
CA TYR A 320 24.60 -11.32 -10.57
C TYR A 320 25.75 -10.32 -10.36
N GLN A 321 26.59 -10.15 -11.39
CA GLN A 321 27.47 -8.98 -11.46
C GLN A 321 26.61 -7.76 -11.77
N ILE A 322 26.30 -6.97 -10.75
CA ILE A 322 25.71 -5.65 -10.92
C ILE A 322 26.83 -4.71 -11.33
N ASP A 323 26.70 -4.09 -12.51
CA ASP A 323 27.55 -2.97 -12.90
C ASP A 323 27.13 -1.74 -12.08
N ASN A 324 27.80 -1.56 -10.94
CA ASN A 324 27.59 -0.48 -9.99
C ASN A 324 27.81 0.93 -10.59
N SER A 325 28.33 1.04 -11.82
CA SER A 325 28.56 2.32 -12.48
C SER A 325 27.28 3.09 -12.83
N SER A 326 26.14 2.41 -12.92
CA SER A 326 24.86 3.03 -13.34
C SER A 326 23.94 3.46 -12.18
N ILE A 327 24.20 3.01 -10.95
CA ILE A 327 23.40 3.34 -9.76
C ILE A 327 23.93 4.61 -9.06
N VAL A 328 25.20 4.98 -9.29
CA VAL A 328 25.90 6.01 -8.48
C VAL A 328 26.04 7.38 -9.18
N LYS A 329 25.65 7.53 -10.46
CA LYS A 329 25.79 8.83 -11.16
C LYS A 329 24.46 9.46 -11.50
N ASN A 330 23.91 10.16 -10.50
CA ASN A 330 23.26 11.47 -10.60
C ASN A 330 22.20 11.57 -9.52
N TYR A 331 22.48 12.32 -8.46
CA TYR A 331 21.66 13.42 -7.95
C TYR A 331 22.47 14.03 -6.79
N SER A 332 23.52 14.78 -7.15
CA SER A 332 24.03 15.77 -6.21
C SER A 332 22.92 16.77 -5.95
N LEU A 333 22.72 17.15 -4.69
CA LEU A 333 21.98 18.35 -4.33
C LEU A 333 22.57 19.56 -5.09
N THR A 334 22.01 19.89 -6.25
CA THR A 334 22.07 21.25 -6.77
C THR A 334 20.77 21.92 -6.39
N LYS A 335 20.84 22.74 -5.33
CA LYS A 335 19.96 23.89 -5.18
C LYS A 335 20.09 24.71 -6.45
N THR A 336 19.13 24.58 -7.36
CA THR A 336 18.98 25.51 -8.49
C THR A 336 17.61 26.15 -8.36
N ILE A 337 17.61 27.30 -7.68
CA ILE A 337 16.73 28.42 -7.97
C ILE A 337 16.92 28.79 -9.45
N VAL A 338 15.90 29.41 -10.07
CA VAL A 338 15.81 29.89 -11.46
C VAL A 338 15.45 28.78 -12.48
N PHE A 339 14.40 28.80 -13.31
CA PHE A 339 13.60 29.84 -13.99
C PHE A 339 12.14 29.35 -14.17
N VAL A 340 11.15 30.06 -13.61
CA VAL A 340 9.79 30.13 -14.18
C VAL A 340 9.50 31.60 -14.43
N ILE A 341 10.19 32.15 -15.43
CA ILE A 341 9.81 33.38 -16.13
C ILE A 341 9.72 32.97 -17.60
N PHE A 342 8.60 32.37 -17.97
CA PHE A 342 8.20 32.20 -19.36
C PHE A 342 6.67 32.11 -19.42
N TYR A 343 5.99 33.13 -18.90
CA TYR A 343 4.57 33.41 -19.20
C TYR A 343 4.15 34.85 -18.79
N MET A 344 5.06 35.83 -18.96
CA MET A 344 4.82 37.25 -18.65
C MET A 344 5.39 38.18 -19.74
N LEU A 345 5.36 37.74 -21.01
CA LEU A 345 5.79 38.54 -22.17
C LEU A 345 4.92 38.28 -23.41
N LEU A 346 3.59 38.21 -23.24
CA LEU A 346 2.64 38.16 -24.36
C LEU A 346 1.37 39.02 -24.15
N LEU A 347 1.41 39.99 -23.23
CA LEU A 347 0.34 41.00 -23.07
C LEU A 347 0.90 42.40 -22.81
N TRP A 348 1.98 42.77 -23.50
CA TRP A 348 2.31 44.18 -23.70
C TRP A 348 3.05 44.37 -25.02
N ASN A 349 2.26 44.49 -26.09
CA ASN A 349 2.49 45.30 -27.29
C ASN A 349 1.52 44.87 -28.38
N ASN A 350 0.34 45.51 -28.41
CA ASN A 350 -0.27 46.16 -29.57
C ASN A 350 -1.79 46.24 -29.41
N VAL A 351 -2.24 47.48 -29.14
CA VAL A 351 -3.59 48.07 -29.27
C VAL A 351 -4.63 47.62 -28.25
#